data_AF-A0A1Y6HNS2-F1
#
_entry.id   AF-A0A1Y6HNS2-F1
#
_cell.length_a   1.000
_cell.length_b   1.000
_cell.length_c   1.000
_cell.angle_alpha   90.00
_cell.angle_beta   90.00
_cell.angle_gamma   90.00
#
_symmetry.space_group_name_H-M   'P 1'
#
loop_
_entity.id
_entity.type
_entity.pdbx_description
1 polymer ?
#
loop_
_entity_poly.entity_id
_entity_poly.type
_entity_poly.pdbx_seq_one_letter_code
_entity_poly.pdbx_strand_id
1 'polypeptide(L)'
;MRCRSAGWCAGWAVSAPSAQALITCEVGAEAQGRMQGALTSLVNMAGIAGPVLFANTFAWFIGRSAPLPLPGAPWLLAGVSLATGWIIAWKRAGRAGVSAPAALG
;
A
#
# COMPACT_ATOMS: atom_id res chain seq x y z
N MET A 1 2.71 29.87 2.82
CA MET A 1 2.78 28.74 1.87
C MET A 1 1.55 27.85 2.05
N ARG A 2 0.35 28.34 1.68
CA ARG A 2 -0.50 27.83 0.58
C ARG A 2 -0.93 26.35 0.71
N CYS A 3 -2.00 26.14 1.48
CA CYS A 3 -2.80 24.91 1.63
C CYS A 3 -3.54 24.43 0.35
N ARG A 4 -2.91 24.47 -0.83
CA ARG A 4 -3.55 24.01 -2.09
C ARG A 4 -3.11 22.60 -2.53
N SER A 5 -2.14 21.99 -1.85
CA SER A 5 -1.74 20.59 -2.03
C SER A 5 -2.44 19.61 -1.07
N ALA A 6 -3.31 20.11 -0.18
CA ALA A 6 -3.94 19.32 0.89
C ALA A 6 -4.82 18.16 0.38
N GLY A 7 -5.38 18.26 -0.83
CA GLY A 7 -6.24 17.20 -1.40
C GLY A 7 -5.48 15.91 -1.72
N TRP A 8 -4.25 16.00 -2.25
CA TRP A 8 -3.43 14.82 -2.52
C TRP A 8 -2.89 14.21 -1.22
N CYS A 9 -2.53 15.05 -0.25
CA CYS A 9 -2.11 14.59 1.07
C CYS A 9 -3.25 13.89 1.82
N ALA A 10 -4.51 14.30 1.66
CA ALA A 10 -5.64 13.71 2.38
C ALA A 10 -5.87 12.23 2.02
N GLY A 11 -5.75 11.87 0.72
CA GLY A 11 -5.89 10.48 0.29
C GLY A 11 -4.79 9.55 0.84
N TRP A 12 -3.54 10.03 0.85
CA TRP A 12 -2.43 9.30 1.47
C TRP A 12 -2.54 9.28 3.01
N ALA A 13 -2.98 10.38 3.62
CA ALA A 13 -3.11 10.52 5.07
C ALA A 13 -4.21 9.65 5.66
N VAL A 14 -5.27 9.33 4.91
CA VAL A 14 -6.36 8.48 5.41
C VAL A 14 -6.08 6.99 5.22
N SER A 15 -5.39 6.60 4.13
CA SER A 15 -5.23 5.19 3.76
C SER A 15 -4.47 4.37 4.81
N ALA A 16 -3.37 4.90 5.34
CA ALA A 16 -2.54 4.23 6.34
C ALA A 16 -3.26 4.03 7.70
N PRO A 17 -3.82 5.07 8.34
CA PRO A 17 -4.53 4.91 9.62
C PRO A 17 -5.82 4.09 9.49
N SER A 18 -6.51 4.11 8.34
CA SER A 18 -7.67 3.23 8.12
C SER A 18 -7.29 1.75 8.13
N ALA A 19 -6.18 1.38 7.47
CA ALA A 19 -5.67 0.00 7.51
C ALA A 19 -5.21 -0.39 8.92
N GLN A 20 -4.54 0.53 9.63
CA GLN A 20 -4.09 0.31 11.00
C GLN A 20 -5.27 0.10 11.96
N ALA A 21 -6.36 0.87 11.81
CA ALA A 21 -7.56 0.75 12.63
C ALA A 21 -8.23 -0.63 12.48
N LEU A 22 -8.35 -1.13 11.24
CA LEU A 22 -8.90 -2.47 10.96
C LEU A 22 -8.05 -3.58 11.59
N ILE A 23 -6.72 -3.45 11.54
CA ILE A 23 -5.81 -4.42 12.14
C ILE A 23 -5.93 -4.38 13.66
N THR A 24 -5.97 -3.20 14.29
CA THR A 24 -6.05 -3.06 15.75
C THR A 24 -7.34 -3.60 16.37
N CYS A 25 -8.44 -3.69 15.62
CA CYS A 25 -9.68 -4.33 16.12
C CYS A 25 -9.52 -5.84 16.35
N GLU A 26 -8.57 -6.49 15.67
CA GLU A 26 -8.34 -7.94 15.74
C GLU A 26 -7.23 -8.32 16.75
N VAL A 27 -6.65 -7.35 17.47
CA VAL A 27 -5.51 -7.58 18.37
C VAL A 27 -5.69 -6.81 19.67
N GLY A 28 -5.55 -7.50 20.80
CA GLY A 28 -5.60 -6.87 22.12
C GLY A 28 -4.47 -5.84 22.32
N ALA A 29 -4.68 -4.90 23.25
CA ALA A 29 -3.77 -3.80 23.56
C ALA A 29 -2.31 -4.25 23.84
N GLU A 30 -2.14 -5.42 24.45
CA GLU A 30 -0.85 -6.07 24.74
C GLU A 30 0.02 -6.33 23.48
N ALA A 31 -0.58 -6.45 22.29
CA ALA A 31 0.13 -6.80 21.06
C ALA A 31 0.40 -5.61 20.12
N GLN A 32 0.01 -4.40 20.51
CA GLN A 32 0.05 -3.22 19.63
C GLN A 32 1.48 -2.86 19.18
N GLY A 33 2.47 -3.00 20.06
CA GLY A 33 3.89 -2.79 19.71
C GLY A 33 4.45 -3.84 18.73
N ARG A 34 4.02 -5.10 18.84
CA ARG A 34 4.42 -6.15 17.89
C ARG A 34 3.81 -5.92 16.51
N MET A 35 2.56 -5.50 16.46
CA MET A 35 1.88 -5.19 15.20
C MET A 35 2.50 -3.98 14.50
N GLN A 36 2.81 -2.91 15.25
CA GLN A 36 3.48 -1.74 14.68
C GLN A 36 4.90 -2.07 14.21
N GLY A 37 5.62 -2.94 14.92
CA GLY A 37 6.92 -3.46 14.49
C GLY A 37 6.84 -4.27 13.19
N ALA A 38 5.85 -5.17 13.08
CA ALA A 38 5.61 -5.97 11.87
C ALA A 38 5.24 -5.08 10.67
N LEU A 39 4.34 -4.11 10.86
CA LEU A 39 3.97 -3.14 9.83
C LEU A 39 5.17 -2.30 9.37
N THR A 40 5.95 -1.79 10.31
CA THR A 40 7.17 -1.02 9.99
C THR A 40 8.17 -1.85 9.19
N SER A 41 8.38 -3.12 9.56
CA SER A 41 9.26 -4.02 8.81
C SER A 41 8.78 -4.26 7.37
N LEU A 42 7.47 -4.48 7.19
CA LEU A 42 6.85 -4.63 5.86
C LEU A 42 6.99 -3.36 5.01
N VAL A 43 6.74 -2.18 5.60
CA VAL A 43 6.90 -0.90 4.91
C VAL A 43 8.34 -0.66 4.49
N ASN A 44 9.31 -0.96 5.37
CA ASN A 44 10.73 -0.83 5.04
C ASN A 44 11.15 -1.77 3.90
N MET A 45 10.69 -3.02 3.93
CA MET A 45 10.95 -3.98 2.86
C MET A 45 10.33 -3.52 1.53
N ALA A 46 9.08 -3.03 1.56
CA ALA A 46 8.43 -2.44 0.38
C ALA A 46 9.19 -1.19 -0.12
N GLY A 47 9.75 -0.39 0.78
CA GLY A 47 10.57 0.79 0.48
C GLY A 47 11.88 0.46 -0.23
N ILE A 48 12.43 -0.74 -0.05
CA ILE A 48 13.60 -1.23 -0.80
C ILE A 48 13.16 -1.87 -2.12
N ALA A 49 12.15 -2.74 -2.08
CA ALA A 49 11.68 -3.47 -3.25
C ALA A 49 11.09 -2.55 -4.33
N GLY A 50 10.36 -1.51 -3.93
CA GLY A 50 9.71 -0.57 -4.85
C GLY A 50 10.70 0.11 -5.80
N PRO A 51 11.69 0.87 -5.31
CA PRO A 51 12.70 1.49 -6.16
C PRO A 51 13.44 0.49 -7.04
N VAL A 52 13.81 -0.69 -6.52
CA VAL A 52 14.50 -1.72 -7.32
C VAL A 52 13.63 -2.22 -8.47
N LEU A 53 12.36 -2.55 -8.22
CA LEU A 53 11.43 -3.04 -9.24
C LEU A 53 11.13 -1.97 -10.30
N PHE A 54 10.81 -0.74 -9.87
CA PHE A 54 10.46 0.34 -10.78
C PHE A 54 11.67 0.89 -11.54
N ALA A 55 12.82 1.07 -10.90
CA ALA A 55 14.04 1.52 -11.57
C ALA A 55 14.55 0.47 -12.57
N ASN A 56 14.50 -0.82 -12.22
CA ASN A 56 14.88 -1.88 -13.15
C ASN A 56 13.92 -1.96 -14.35
N THR A 57 12.61 -1.84 -14.11
CA THR A 57 11.61 -1.77 -15.20
C THR A 57 11.85 -0.57 -16.11
N PHE A 58 12.14 0.60 -15.54
CA PHE A 58 12.49 1.81 -16.30
C PHE A 58 13.77 1.61 -17.12
N ALA A 59 14.83 1.04 -16.53
CA ALA A 59 16.08 0.76 -17.21
C ALA A 59 15.90 -0.24 -18.37
N TRP A 60 15.06 -1.27 -18.19
CA TRP A 60 14.76 -2.26 -19.22
C TRP A 60 14.03 -1.67 -20.43
N PHE A 61 13.09 -0.76 -20.20
CA PHE A 61 12.29 -0.14 -21.27
C PHE A 61 12.97 1.07 -21.95
N ILE A 62 14.08 1.58 -21.40
CA ILE A 62 14.91 2.65 -22.00
C ILE A 62 16.18 2.12 -22.67
N GLY A 63 16.57 0.87 -22.39
CA GLY A 63 17.73 0.24 -23.02
C GLY A 63 17.55 0.01 -24.54
N ARG A 64 18.68 -0.05 -25.26
CA ARG A 64 18.76 -0.30 -26.73
C ARG A 64 18.06 -1.58 -27.21
N SER A 65 17.68 -2.49 -26.31
CA SER A 65 16.99 -3.75 -26.60
C SER A 65 15.50 -3.72 -26.27
N ALA A 66 14.90 -2.54 -26.04
CA ALA A 66 13.47 -2.41 -25.73
C ALA A 66 12.61 -2.85 -26.94
N PRO A 67 11.78 -3.91 -26.81
CA PRO A 67 10.93 -4.40 -27.89
C PRO A 67 9.87 -3.37 -28.32
N LEU A 68 9.47 -2.47 -27.41
CA LEU A 68 8.65 -1.29 -27.69
C LEU A 68 9.10 -0.14 -26.77
N PRO A 69 9.55 1.02 -27.32
CA PRO A 69 9.88 2.21 -26.55
C PRO A 69 8.60 2.89 -26.05
N LEU A 70 7.97 2.31 -25.04
CA LEU A 70 6.78 2.84 -24.38
C LEU A 70 7.21 3.55 -23.09
N PRO A 71 7.26 4.90 -23.06
CA PRO A 71 7.63 5.64 -21.85
C PRO A 71 6.66 5.43 -20.67
N GLY A 72 5.51 4.77 -20.89
CA GLY A 72 4.51 4.41 -19.88
C GLY A 72 4.67 3.02 -19.23
N ALA A 73 5.68 2.22 -19.59
CA ALA A 73 5.83 0.87 -19.05
C ALA A 73 5.93 0.77 -17.50
N PRO A 74 6.65 1.68 -16.79
CA PRO A 74 6.67 1.67 -15.33
C PRO A 74 5.29 1.96 -14.71
N TRP A 75 4.49 2.81 -15.38
CA TRP A 75 3.13 3.14 -14.94
C TRP A 75 2.18 1.96 -15.09
N LEU A 76 2.34 1.16 -16.16
CA LEU A 76 1.58 -0.08 -16.32
C LEU A 76 1.93 -1.10 -15.23
N LEU A 77 3.21 -1.26 -14.90
CA LEU A 77 3.65 -2.12 -13.80
C LEU A 77 3.04 -1.68 -12.45
N ALA A 78 2.99 -0.36 -12.20
CA ALA A 78 2.34 0.20 -11.02
C ALA A 78 0.84 -0.10 -11.00
N GLY A 79 0.16 0.08 -12.14
CA GLY A 79 -1.26 -0.23 -12.30
C GLY A 79 -1.57 -1.70 -12.04
N VAL A 80 -0.77 -2.63 -12.58
CA VAL A 80 -0.93 -4.08 -12.37
C VAL A 80 -0.70 -4.45 -10.90
N SER A 81 0.29 -3.86 -10.25
CA SER A 81 0.58 -4.10 -8.83
C SER A 81 -0.58 -3.64 -7.94
N LEU A 82 -1.11 -2.44 -8.22
CA LEU A 82 -2.26 -1.89 -7.50
C LEU A 82 -3.53 -2.72 -7.73
N ALA A 83 -3.79 -3.13 -8.98
CA ALA A 83 -4.91 -3.99 -9.34
C ALA A 83 -4.82 -5.34 -8.63
N THR A 84 -3.63 -5.93 -8.53
CA THR A 84 -3.40 -7.19 -7.81
C THR A 84 -3.75 -7.04 -6.33
N GLY A 85 -3.26 -5.97 -5.68
CA GLY A 85 -3.60 -5.66 -4.28
C GLY A 85 -5.11 -5.46 -4.07
N TRP A 86 -5.76 -4.72 -4.98
CA TRP A 86 -7.19 -4.50 -4.94
C TRP A 86 -8.00 -5.80 -5.08
N ILE A 87 -7.61 -6.69 -6.01
CA ILE A 87 -8.26 -8.00 -6.19
C ILE A 87 -8.14 -8.85 -4.91
N ILE A 88 -6.95 -8.88 -4.29
CA ILE A 88 -6.74 -9.62 -3.04
C ILE A 88 -7.62 -9.05 -1.92
N ALA A 89 -7.63 -7.73 -1.76
CA ALA A 89 -8.46 -7.05 -0.77
C ALA A 89 -9.94 -7.34 -1.01
N TRP A 90 -10.43 -7.22 -2.25
CA TRP A 90 -11.82 -7.49 -2.61
C TRP A 90 -12.23 -8.94 -2.30
N LYS A 91 -11.39 -9.91 -2.63
CA LYS A 91 -11.64 -11.33 -2.33
C LYS A 91 -11.68 -11.62 -0.83
N ARG A 92 -10.96 -10.83 -0.02
CA ARG A 92 -10.91 -11.01 1.45
C ARG A 92 -11.91 -10.14 2.21
N ALA A 93 -12.33 -9.01 1.65
CA ALA A 93 -13.30 -8.10 2.26
C ALA A 93 -14.65 -8.78 2.53
N GLY A 94 -15.09 -9.69 1.65
CA GLY A 94 -16.30 -10.49 1.88
C GLY A 94 -16.22 -11.49 3.04
N ARG A 95 -15.05 -11.68 3.66
CA ARG A 95 -14.83 -12.55 4.83
C ARG A 95 -14.66 -11.76 6.12
N ALA A 96 -14.44 -10.45 6.04
CA ALA A 96 -14.35 -9.57 7.19
C ALA A 96 -15.77 -9.15 7.58
N GLY A 97 -16.44 -10.00 8.36
CA GLY A 97 -17.61 -9.54 9.11
C GLY A 97 -17.18 -8.35 9.94
N VAL A 98 -17.84 -7.21 9.78
CA VAL A 98 -17.60 -6.01 10.57
C VAL A 98 -17.88 -6.36 12.04
N SER A 99 -16.84 -6.72 12.80
CA SER A 99 -16.89 -6.85 14.24
C SER A 99 -17.08 -5.44 14.81
N ALA A 100 -18.30 -5.12 15.21
CA ALA A 100 -18.64 -3.85 15.85
C ALA A 100 -17.76 -3.61 17.10
N PRO A 101 -17.38 -2.36 17.42
CA PRO A 101 -16.55 -2.07 18.58
C PRO A 101 -17.29 -2.49 19.86
N ALA A 102 -16.79 -3.54 20.51
CA ALA A 102 -17.12 -3.89 21.88
C ALA A 102 -16.46 -2.86 22.83
N ALA A 103 -17.05 -1.67 22.92
CA ALA A 103 -16.69 -0.65 23.88
C ALA A 103 -17.95 0.06 24.39
N LEU A 104 -18.71 -0.67 25.21
CA LEU A 104 -19.60 -0.14 26.24
C LEU A 104 -19.17 -0.84 27.54
N GLY A 105 -18.41 -0.12 28.37
CA GLY A 105 -17.87 -0.56 29.65
C GLY A 105 -17.02 0.55 30.25
#